data_AF-A0A9W9PTE8-F1
#
_entry.id   AF-A0A9W9PTE8-F1
#
_cell.length_a   1.000
_cell.length_b   1.000
_cell.length_c   1.000
_cell.angle_alpha   90.00
_cell.angle_beta   90.00
_cell.angle_gamma   90.00
#
_symmetry.space_group_name_H-M   'P 1'
#
loop_
_entity.id
_entity.type
_entity.pdbx_description
1 polymer ?
#
loop_
_entity_poly.entity_id
_entity_poly.type
_entity_poly.pdbx_seq_one_letter_code
_entity_poly.pdbx_strand_id
1 'polypeptide(L)'
;MSEAMSHNLPEHMSDDRTNLELLLQLGLSQTAISEGPIAKSQSHLSDRTYVKEESASPTSTPKTSRKRHSKHDGDTAEYYSERAREDAHRGREAAAQRANTPESAKRARTRQACDRCKYRRLACDPNPGGCAACSNVDLPCQMTDRVTGETLVRGEVKRLRANFAALLKTVTELREENQRLHGLLQAYFDQCQVGKTNGQINEIDMGLAEPA
;
A
#
# COMPACT_ATOMS: atom_id res chain seq x y z
N MET A 1 -41.51 28.99 6.11
CA MET A 1 -40.90 27.93 6.94
C MET A 1 -40.09 27.08 6.00
N SER A 2 -38.81 27.42 5.88
CA SER A 2 -37.83 26.81 4.98
C SER A 2 -36.78 26.14 5.85
N GLU A 3 -36.74 24.81 5.89
CA GLU A 3 -35.66 24.08 6.53
C GLU A 3 -34.77 23.47 5.46
N ALA A 4 -33.55 24.00 5.41
CA ALA A 4 -32.46 23.49 4.61
C ALA A 4 -31.77 22.36 5.39
N MET A 5 -31.75 21.15 4.82
CA MET A 5 -30.84 20.09 5.27
C MET A 5 -29.63 20.05 4.35
N SER A 6 -28.59 20.75 4.79
CA SER A 6 -27.21 20.52 4.37
C SER A 6 -26.72 19.20 4.93
N HIS A 7 -26.19 18.31 4.09
CA HIS A 7 -25.24 17.30 4.53
C HIS A 7 -24.00 17.28 3.63
N ASN A 8 -22.89 17.68 4.24
CA ASN A 8 -21.51 17.52 3.78
C ASN A 8 -21.00 16.11 4.17
N LEU A 9 -20.44 15.40 3.18
CA LEU A 9 -19.30 14.44 3.07
C LEU A 9 -18.56 13.93 4.35
N PRO A 10 -17.97 12.69 4.35
CA PRO A 10 -16.77 12.33 3.54
C PRO A 10 -16.79 10.90 2.91
N GLU A 11 -16.28 10.70 1.70
CA GLU A 11 -14.88 10.39 1.30
C GLU A 11 -14.25 9.14 1.99
N HIS A 12 -14.13 8.07 1.19
CA HIS A 12 -12.92 7.24 1.01
C HIS A 12 -12.40 6.37 2.18
N MET A 13 -13.20 5.41 2.69
CA MET A 13 -12.73 4.34 3.62
C MET A 13 -13.35 2.94 3.34
N SER A 14 -13.67 2.62 2.09
CA SER A 14 -14.49 1.43 1.74
C SER A 14 -13.73 0.14 1.39
N ASP A 15 -12.41 0.16 1.24
CA ASP A 15 -11.70 -1.01 0.65
C ASP A 15 -11.27 -2.07 1.69
N ASP A 16 -11.09 -1.69 2.96
CA ASP A 16 -10.72 -2.66 4.00
C ASP A 16 -11.96 -3.35 4.60
N ARG A 17 -13.11 -2.68 4.59
CA ARG A 17 -14.37 -3.19 5.18
C ARG A 17 -15.03 -4.25 4.28
N THR A 18 -14.94 -4.07 2.96
CA THR A 18 -15.41 -5.04 1.96
C THR A 18 -14.57 -6.32 1.95
N ASN A 19 -13.27 -6.22 2.20
CA ASN A 19 -12.40 -7.40 2.34
C ASN A 19 -12.73 -8.22 3.59
N LEU A 20 -13.08 -7.58 4.71
CA LEU A 20 -13.48 -8.29 5.94
C LEU A 20 -14.83 -9.02 5.75
N GLU A 21 -15.76 -8.39 5.04
CA GLU A 21 -17.08 -8.94 4.74
C GLU A 21 -16.99 -10.11 3.74
N LEU A 22 -16.10 -10.00 2.75
CA LEU A 22 -15.75 -11.10 1.85
C LEU A 22 -15.08 -12.26 2.60
N LEU A 23 -14.14 -12.00 3.51
CA LEU A 23 -13.49 -13.05 4.33
C LEU A 23 -14.49 -13.81 5.23
N LEU A 24 -15.49 -13.11 5.79
CA LEU A 24 -16.57 -13.71 6.56
C LEU A 24 -17.51 -14.55 5.68
N GLN A 25 -17.85 -14.10 4.47
CA GLN A 25 -18.61 -14.89 3.50
C GLN A 25 -17.85 -16.11 2.96
N LEU A 26 -16.52 -16.10 2.99
CA LEU A 26 -15.67 -17.20 2.53
C LEU A 26 -15.45 -18.31 3.57
N GLY A 27 -16.02 -18.22 4.78
CA GLY A 27 -15.99 -19.27 5.80
C GLY A 27 -14.63 -19.51 6.47
N LEU A 28 -13.70 -18.55 6.35
CA LEU A 28 -12.39 -18.60 7.01
C LEU A 28 -12.53 -18.18 8.47
N SER A 29 -13.21 -19.02 9.27
CA SER A 29 -13.13 -18.91 10.73
C SER A 29 -11.68 -19.15 11.15
N GLN A 30 -11.20 -18.33 12.11
CA GLN A 30 -9.85 -18.37 12.66
C GLN A 30 -9.52 -19.79 13.15
N THR A 31 -8.86 -20.59 12.31
CA THR A 31 -8.23 -21.82 12.77
C THR A 31 -6.91 -21.43 13.43
N ALA A 32 -6.87 -21.73 14.73
CA ALA A 32 -5.74 -21.62 15.63
C ALA A 32 -4.40 -21.93 14.92
N ILE A 33 -3.56 -20.90 14.78
CA ILE A 33 -2.14 -21.09 14.51
C ILE A 33 -1.54 -21.56 15.84
N SER A 34 -1.39 -22.87 15.99
CA SER A 34 -0.64 -23.46 17.09
C SER A 34 0.81 -22.99 17.02
N GLU A 35 1.24 -22.26 18.04
CA GLU A 35 2.62 -21.80 18.23
C GLU A 35 3.57 -23.01 18.36
N GLY A 36 4.38 -23.25 17.31
CA GLY A 36 5.54 -24.12 17.40
C GLY A 36 6.75 -23.36 17.95
N PRO A 37 7.64 -23.98 18.75
CA PRO A 37 8.70 -23.27 19.46
C PRO A 37 9.78 -22.77 18.49
N ILE A 38 9.90 -21.44 18.38
CA ILE A 38 10.98 -20.76 17.67
C ILE A 38 12.26 -20.91 18.51
N ALA A 39 13.22 -21.66 17.96
CA ALA A 39 14.57 -21.81 18.53
C ALA A 39 15.26 -20.44 18.63
N LYS A 40 15.57 -20.04 19.86
CA LYS A 40 16.35 -18.82 20.17
C LYS A 40 17.82 -19.05 19.78
N SER A 41 18.26 -18.46 18.67
CA SER A 41 19.68 -18.33 18.38
C SER A 41 20.24 -17.14 19.19
N GLN A 42 20.99 -17.47 20.24
CA GLN A 42 21.78 -16.51 21.00
C GLN A 42 22.99 -16.10 20.17
N SER A 43 23.05 -14.86 19.72
CA SER A 43 24.29 -14.24 19.24
C SER A 43 24.77 -13.23 20.27
N HIS A 44 25.96 -13.54 20.80
CA HIS A 44 26.74 -12.76 21.73
C HIS A 44 26.96 -11.32 21.21
N LEU A 45 26.47 -10.34 21.97
CA LEU A 45 26.86 -8.94 21.83
C LEU A 45 28.21 -8.74 22.52
N SER A 46 29.26 -8.50 21.75
CA SER A 46 30.53 -7.97 22.27
C SER A 46 30.50 -6.46 22.25
N ASP A 47 30.64 -5.87 23.43
CA ASP A 47 30.93 -4.46 23.68
C ASP A 47 32.00 -3.92 22.73
N ARG A 48 31.72 -2.78 22.10
CA ARG A 48 32.79 -1.99 21.48
C ARG A 48 32.57 -0.50 21.71
N THR A 49 33.44 -0.02 22.60
CA THR A 49 33.78 1.33 23.02
C THR A 49 33.55 2.43 21.97
N TYR A 50 32.82 3.45 22.40
CA TYR A 50 32.51 4.70 21.71
C TYR A 50 33.76 5.58 21.63
N VAL A 51 34.30 5.81 20.43
CA VAL A 51 35.30 6.86 20.17
C VAL A 51 34.58 8.05 19.57
N LYS A 52 34.67 9.18 20.27
CA LYS A 52 34.08 10.47 19.94
C LYS A 52 35.08 11.23 19.05
N GLU A 53 34.82 11.28 17.75
CA GLU A 53 35.56 12.14 16.83
C GLU A 53 34.71 13.36 16.46
N GLU A 54 35.19 14.52 16.89
CA GLU A 54 34.74 15.84 16.48
C GLU A 54 35.19 16.10 15.03
N SER A 55 34.26 16.51 14.17
CA SER A 55 34.64 17.14 12.90
C SER A 55 33.67 18.26 12.51
N ALA A 56 34.21 19.46 12.70
CA ALA A 56 34.04 20.72 11.98
C ALA A 56 32.92 20.85 10.93
N SER A 57 32.09 21.87 11.14
CA SER A 57 31.25 22.53 10.13
C SER A 57 32.08 23.43 9.22
N PRO A 58 31.71 23.56 7.93
CA PRO A 58 31.94 24.84 7.25
C PRO A 58 30.79 25.21 6.31
N THR A 59 30.13 26.35 6.55
CA THR A 59 29.52 27.11 5.45
C THR A 59 29.59 28.60 5.75
N SER A 60 30.61 29.24 5.19
CA SER A 60 30.72 30.68 5.01
C SER A 60 29.70 31.14 3.95
N THR A 61 28.96 32.20 4.25
CA THR A 61 28.12 32.91 3.27
C THR A 61 28.91 34.09 2.70
N PRO A 62 28.91 34.34 1.37
CA PRO A 62 29.59 35.49 0.79
C PRO A 62 28.71 36.74 0.92
N LYS A 63 29.22 37.77 1.60
CA LYS A 63 28.61 39.10 1.64
C LYS A 63 28.95 39.87 0.37
N THR A 64 27.99 40.03 -0.54
CA THR A 64 28.11 40.93 -1.70
C THR A 64 27.43 42.27 -1.41
N SER A 65 28.19 43.22 -0.88
CA SER A 65 27.75 44.61 -0.73
C SER A 65 27.77 45.33 -2.08
N ARG A 66 26.63 45.38 -2.78
CA ARG A 66 26.42 46.31 -3.91
C ARG A 66 25.58 47.49 -3.44
N LYS A 67 26.25 48.63 -3.24
CA LYS A 67 25.65 49.92 -2.90
C LYS A 67 24.97 50.48 -4.16
N ARG A 68 23.64 50.45 -4.24
CA ARG A 68 22.87 51.16 -5.28
C ARG A 68 22.25 52.40 -4.66
N HIS A 69 22.55 53.57 -5.25
CA HIS A 69 21.81 54.79 -5.01
C HIS A 69 20.47 54.71 -5.75
N SER A 70 19.37 55.03 -5.06
CA SER A 70 18.08 55.30 -5.68
C SER A 70 17.39 56.36 -4.83
N LYS A 71 17.24 57.56 -5.42
CA LYS A 71 16.29 58.57 -4.96
C LYS A 71 14.92 58.10 -5.41
N HIS A 72 14.05 57.78 -4.46
CA HIS A 72 12.62 57.59 -4.70
C HIS A 72 11.88 58.25 -3.55
N ASP A 73 11.21 59.37 -3.84
CA ASP A 73 10.31 60.04 -2.92
C ASP A 73 8.93 59.38 -3.07
N GLY A 74 8.64 58.43 -2.18
CA GLY A 74 7.42 57.64 -2.13
C GLY A 74 7.55 56.63 -0.99
N ASP A 75 6.48 56.42 -0.23
CA ASP A 75 6.46 55.68 1.05
C ASP A 75 7.35 54.43 1.03
N THR A 76 8.52 54.59 1.63
CA THR A 76 9.66 53.65 1.50
C THR A 76 9.32 52.26 2.03
N ALA A 77 8.40 52.18 2.99
CA ALA A 77 7.97 50.93 3.61
C ALA A 77 7.28 49.96 2.62
N GLU A 78 6.46 50.47 1.70
CA GLU A 78 5.71 49.63 0.77
C GLU A 78 6.64 48.99 -0.26
N TYR A 79 7.56 49.79 -0.83
CA TYR A 79 8.59 49.32 -1.77
C TYR A 79 9.51 48.23 -1.18
N TYR A 80 9.96 48.39 0.07
CA TYR A 80 10.77 47.35 0.73
C TYR A 80 9.96 46.08 1.00
N SER A 81 8.66 46.20 1.31
CA SER A 81 7.80 45.04 1.55
C SER A 81 7.51 44.24 0.28
N GLU A 82 7.32 44.91 -0.86
CA GLU A 82 7.05 44.29 -2.15
C GLU A 82 8.29 43.55 -2.67
N ARG A 83 9.46 44.17 -2.58
CA ARG A 83 10.74 43.54 -2.93
C ARG A 83 11.05 42.31 -2.07
N ALA A 84 10.74 42.35 -0.77
CA ALA A 84 10.90 41.19 0.11
C ALA A 84 9.97 40.03 -0.28
N ARG A 85 8.75 40.31 -0.75
CA ARG A 85 7.81 39.31 -1.26
C ARG A 85 8.32 38.68 -2.57
N GLU A 86 8.84 39.49 -3.49
CA GLU A 86 9.44 39.01 -4.74
C GLU A 86 10.68 38.13 -4.49
N ASP A 87 11.55 38.52 -3.57
CA ASP A 87 12.73 37.72 -3.20
C ASP A 87 12.32 36.39 -2.53
N ALA A 88 11.28 36.41 -1.69
CA ALA A 88 10.70 35.19 -1.13
C ALA A 88 10.04 34.30 -2.20
N HIS A 89 9.41 34.89 -3.22
CA HIS A 89 8.84 34.16 -4.35
C HIS A 89 9.94 33.49 -5.18
N ARG A 90 10.96 34.25 -5.60
CA ARG A 90 12.12 33.71 -6.33
C ARG A 90 12.87 32.65 -5.52
N GLY A 91 12.99 32.84 -4.20
CA GLY A 91 13.57 31.85 -3.30
C GLY A 91 12.76 30.54 -3.28
N ARG A 92 11.43 30.63 -3.24
CA ARG A 92 10.53 29.47 -3.33
C ARG A 92 10.60 28.77 -4.69
N GLU A 93 10.61 29.53 -5.78
CA GLU A 93 10.73 28.98 -7.14
C GLU A 93 12.06 28.27 -7.36
N ALA A 94 13.18 28.86 -6.92
CA ALA A 94 14.50 28.25 -7.02
C ALA A 94 14.61 26.97 -6.17
N ALA A 95 13.96 26.94 -5.00
CA ALA A 95 13.88 25.73 -4.16
C ALA A 95 13.02 24.64 -4.82
N ALA A 96 11.88 25.00 -5.42
CA ALA A 96 11.00 24.09 -6.14
C ALA A 96 11.70 23.48 -7.37
N GLN A 97 12.44 24.29 -8.13
CA GLN A 97 13.22 23.81 -9.28
C GLN A 97 14.30 22.81 -8.86
N ARG A 98 14.97 23.00 -7.71
CA ARG A 98 15.97 22.05 -7.18
C ARG A 98 15.33 20.73 -6.72
N ALA A 99 14.14 20.78 -6.14
CA ALA A 99 13.41 19.62 -5.64
C ALA A 99 12.88 18.70 -6.77
N ASN A 100 12.75 19.21 -7.99
CA ASN A 100 12.26 18.46 -9.15
C ASN A 100 13.39 17.91 -10.05
N THR A 101 14.66 18.06 -9.66
CA THR A 101 15.77 17.51 -10.46
C THR A 101 15.91 16.00 -10.26
N PRO A 102 16.29 15.22 -11.29
CA PRO A 102 16.52 13.77 -11.16
C PRO A 102 17.65 13.44 -10.18
N GLU A 103 18.57 14.38 -9.93
CA GLU A 103 19.60 14.23 -8.90
C GLU A 103 19.03 14.32 -7.48
N SER A 104 18.01 15.14 -7.24
CA SER A 104 17.32 15.18 -5.95
C SER A 104 16.57 13.88 -5.63
N ALA A 105 16.02 13.20 -6.65
CA ALA A 105 15.41 11.88 -6.51
C ALA A 105 16.43 10.80 -6.13
N LYS A 106 17.66 10.87 -6.66
CA LYS A 106 18.80 10.04 -6.22
C LYS A 106 19.25 10.36 -4.79
N ARG A 107 19.02 11.59 -4.32
CA ARG A 107 19.33 12.03 -2.94
C ARG A 107 18.17 11.89 -1.97
N ALA A 108 17.02 11.34 -2.39
CA ALA A 108 15.86 11.14 -1.52
C ALA A 108 16.21 10.11 -0.44
N ARG A 109 16.62 10.60 0.74
CA ARG A 109 17.00 9.75 1.86
C ARG A 109 15.77 8.99 2.35
N THR A 110 15.84 7.66 2.36
CA THR A 110 14.79 6.83 2.97
C THR A 110 14.76 7.05 4.49
N ARG A 111 13.57 7.10 5.09
CA ARG A 111 13.42 7.21 6.56
C ARG A 111 13.88 5.95 7.29
N GLN A 112 13.92 4.80 6.61
CA GLN A 112 14.40 3.54 7.16
C GLN A 112 15.42 2.89 6.20
N ALA A 113 16.69 2.95 6.59
CA ALA A 113 17.76 2.24 5.91
C ALA A 113 17.61 0.72 6.10
N CYS A 114 18.06 -0.06 5.12
CA CYS A 114 18.19 -1.51 5.25
C CYS A 114 19.31 -1.88 6.24
N ASP A 115 19.29 -3.11 6.73
CA ASP A 115 20.18 -3.54 7.81
C ASP A 115 21.66 -3.52 7.39
N ARG A 116 21.95 -3.91 6.14
CA ARG A 116 23.30 -3.85 5.59
C ARG A 116 23.85 -2.42 5.49
N CYS A 117 23.05 -1.48 4.96
CA CYS A 117 23.47 -0.08 4.85
C CYS A 117 23.61 0.56 6.24
N LYS A 118 22.72 0.21 7.18
CA LYS A 118 22.80 0.65 8.57
C LYS A 118 24.10 0.16 9.24
N TYR A 119 24.45 -1.11 9.08
CA TYR A 119 25.68 -1.69 9.66
C TYR A 119 26.94 -1.10 9.04
N ARG A 120 27.01 -1.03 7.70
CA ARG A 120 28.18 -0.54 6.98
C ARG A 120 28.26 0.99 6.87
N ARG A 121 27.29 1.72 7.42
CA ARG A 121 27.19 3.19 7.33
C ARG A 121 27.21 3.69 5.88
N LEU A 122 26.53 2.98 4.99
CA LEU A 122 26.39 3.32 3.58
C LEU A 122 25.08 4.09 3.33
N ALA A 123 25.04 4.87 2.24
CA ALA A 123 23.79 5.48 1.77
C ALA A 123 22.78 4.39 1.37
N CYS A 124 21.52 4.57 1.78
CA CYS A 124 20.42 3.66 1.45
C CYS A 124 19.37 4.40 0.62
N ASP A 125 19.14 3.92 -0.59
CA ASP A 125 18.15 4.48 -1.51
C ASP A 125 16.76 3.85 -1.28
N PRO A 126 15.66 4.57 -1.60
CA PRO A 126 14.28 4.14 -1.36
C PRO A 126 13.72 3.19 -2.44
N ASN A 127 14.56 2.57 -3.27
CA ASN A 127 14.12 1.73 -4.37
C ASN A 127 13.26 0.52 -3.91
N PRO A 128 12.12 0.25 -4.57
CA PRO A 128 11.18 -0.77 -4.12
C PRO A 128 11.71 -2.20 -4.22
N GLY A 129 12.63 -2.48 -5.15
CA GLY A 129 13.27 -3.80 -5.32
C GLY A 129 14.56 -4.00 -4.52
N GLY A 130 14.96 -3.02 -3.69
CA GLY A 130 16.23 -3.01 -2.99
C GLY A 130 17.06 -1.77 -3.30
N CYS A 131 17.83 -1.29 -2.31
CA CYS A 131 18.72 -0.14 -2.52
C CYS A 131 19.88 -0.50 -3.47
N ALA A 132 20.40 0.49 -4.19
CA ALA A 132 21.46 0.26 -5.18
C ALA A 132 22.71 -0.38 -4.57
N ALA A 133 23.06 -0.01 -3.33
CA ALA A 133 24.20 -0.58 -2.62
C ALA A 133 24.08 -2.10 -2.37
N CYS A 134 22.87 -2.63 -2.20
CA CYS A 134 22.63 -4.08 -2.07
C CYS A 134 22.55 -4.75 -3.43
N SER A 135 21.85 -4.13 -4.39
CA SER A 135 21.73 -4.65 -5.76
C SER A 135 23.08 -4.79 -6.47
N ASN A 136 24.01 -3.86 -6.26
CA ASN A 136 25.35 -3.93 -6.88
C ASN A 136 26.23 -5.08 -6.36
N VAL A 137 25.83 -5.73 -5.26
CA VAL A 137 26.56 -6.86 -4.65
C VAL A 137 25.69 -8.13 -4.67
N ASP A 138 24.58 -8.10 -5.42
CA ASP A 138 23.62 -9.21 -5.55
C ASP A 138 23.16 -9.79 -4.21
N LEU A 139 23.03 -8.93 -3.20
CA LEU A 139 22.55 -9.32 -1.87
C LEU A 139 21.10 -8.88 -1.65
N PRO A 140 20.29 -9.71 -0.98
CA PRO A 140 18.92 -9.34 -0.64
C PRO A 140 18.91 -8.11 0.27
N CYS A 141 18.10 -7.11 -0.09
CA CYS A 141 17.95 -5.90 0.69
C CYS A 141 17.00 -6.16 1.86
N GLN A 142 17.54 -6.55 3.02
CA GLN A 142 16.73 -6.87 4.20
C GLN A 142 16.44 -5.64 5.07
N MET A 143 15.22 -5.57 5.59
CA MET A 143 14.75 -4.55 6.53
C MET A 143 14.09 -5.23 7.72
N THR A 144 14.65 -5.02 8.89
CA THR A 144 14.01 -5.43 10.14
C THR A 144 13.01 -4.36 10.59
N ASP A 145 11.75 -4.75 10.78
CA ASP A 145 10.74 -3.91 11.39
C ASP A 145 11.07 -3.73 12.88
N ARG A 146 11.02 -2.49 13.37
CA ARG A 146 11.33 -2.16 14.76
C ARG A 146 10.22 -2.56 15.72
N VAL A 147 9.00 -2.72 15.21
CA VAL A 147 7.83 -3.08 16.02
C VAL A 147 7.77 -4.58 16.21
N THR A 148 7.78 -5.34 15.11
CA THR A 148 7.64 -6.81 15.15
C THR A 148 8.97 -7.53 15.37
N GLY A 149 10.10 -6.89 15.06
CA GLY A 149 11.42 -7.53 15.07
C GLY A 149 11.65 -8.47 13.88
N GLU A 150 10.71 -8.58 12.96
CA GLU A 150 10.81 -9.46 11.80
C GLU A 150 11.67 -8.83 10.70
N THR A 151 12.55 -9.64 10.11
CA THR A 151 13.39 -9.23 8.98
C THR A 151 12.73 -9.65 7.67
N LEU A 152 12.33 -8.67 6.87
CA LEU A 152 11.72 -8.90 5.56
C LEU A 152 12.59 -8.32 4.45
N VAL A 153 12.50 -8.91 3.25
CA VAL A 153 13.11 -8.31 2.07
C VAL A 153 12.35 -7.04 1.71
N ARG A 154 13.07 -5.97 1.39
CA ARG A 154 12.49 -4.69 0.97
C ARG A 154 11.57 -4.91 -0.22
N GLY A 155 10.35 -4.38 -0.12
CA GLY A 155 9.32 -4.55 -1.14
C GLY A 155 8.53 -5.86 -1.05
N GLU A 156 8.92 -6.80 -0.20
CA GLU A 156 8.27 -8.11 -0.11
C GLU A 156 6.81 -7.99 0.32
N VAL A 157 6.51 -7.17 1.33
CA VAL A 157 5.13 -6.93 1.78
C VAL A 157 4.26 -6.41 0.63
N LYS A 158 4.80 -5.51 -0.20
CA LYS A 158 4.06 -4.97 -1.35
C LYS A 158 3.80 -6.06 -2.40
N ARG A 159 4.80 -6.91 -2.68
CA ARG A 159 4.68 -8.04 -3.60
C ARG A 159 3.66 -9.07 -3.08
N LEU A 160 3.73 -9.42 -1.80
CA LEU A 160 2.80 -10.32 -1.15
C LEU A 160 1.36 -9.79 -1.22
N ARG A 161 1.15 -8.49 -0.94
CA ARG A 161 -0.18 -7.86 -1.09
C ARG A 161 -0.71 -7.93 -2.52
N ALA A 162 0.14 -7.66 -3.52
CA ALA A 162 -0.26 -7.75 -4.92
C ALA A 162 -0.62 -9.20 -5.31
N ASN A 163 0.20 -10.16 -4.90
CA ASN A 163 -0.05 -11.59 -5.14
C ASN A 163 -1.33 -12.06 -4.45
N PHE A 164 -1.55 -11.63 -3.21
CA PHE A 164 -2.74 -11.97 -2.44
C PHE A 164 -4.00 -11.43 -3.12
N ALA A 165 -3.98 -10.16 -3.56
CA ALA A 165 -5.10 -9.58 -4.31
C ALA A 165 -5.39 -10.33 -5.62
N ALA A 166 -4.34 -10.69 -6.37
CA ALA A 166 -4.49 -11.48 -7.60
C ALA A 166 -5.07 -12.87 -7.32
N LEU A 167 -4.59 -13.54 -6.27
CA LEU A 167 -5.05 -14.86 -5.87
C LEU A 167 -6.51 -14.83 -5.41
N LEU A 168 -6.90 -13.83 -4.61
CA LEU A 168 -8.29 -13.65 -4.19
C LEU A 168 -9.23 -13.49 -5.38
N LYS A 169 -8.83 -12.68 -6.38
CA LYS A 169 -9.61 -12.51 -7.61
C LYS A 169 -9.82 -13.84 -8.35
N THR A 170 -8.77 -14.64 -8.48
CA THR A 170 -8.89 -15.96 -9.11
C THR A 170 -9.80 -16.89 -8.30
N VAL A 171 -9.71 -16.86 -6.96
CA VAL A 171 -10.57 -17.66 -6.10
C VAL A 171 -12.04 -17.26 -6.24
N THR A 172 -12.36 -15.96 -6.35
CA THR A 172 -13.74 -15.51 -6.56
C THR A 172 -14.27 -15.95 -7.91
N GLU A 173 -13.52 -15.74 -8.99
CA GLU A 173 -13.90 -16.15 -10.36
C GLU A 173 -14.18 -17.66 -10.43
N LEU A 174 -13.28 -18.48 -9.85
CA LEU A 174 -13.46 -19.94 -9.85
C LEU A 174 -14.65 -20.37 -8.99
N ARG A 175 -14.93 -19.68 -7.88
CA ARG A 175 -16.10 -19.99 -7.04
C ARG A 175 -17.40 -19.65 -7.74
N GLU A 176 -17.48 -18.50 -8.40
CA GLU A 176 -18.65 -18.09 -9.20
C GLU A 176 -18.92 -19.10 -10.33
N GLU A 177 -17.87 -19.53 -11.04
CA GLU A 177 -18.01 -20.53 -12.09
C GLU A 177 -18.46 -21.89 -11.54
N ASN A 178 -17.90 -22.33 -10.41
CA ASN A 178 -18.36 -23.56 -9.75
C ASN A 178 -19.83 -23.46 -9.32
N GLN A 179 -20.25 -22.33 -8.75
CA GLN A 179 -21.65 -22.09 -8.39
C GLN A 179 -22.57 -22.11 -9.61
N ARG A 180 -22.14 -21.49 -10.72
CA ARG A 180 -22.87 -21.50 -11.99
C ARG A 180 -23.07 -22.91 -12.52
N LEU A 181 -22.00 -23.71 -12.53
CA LEU A 181 -22.04 -25.11 -12.98
C LEU A 181 -22.92 -25.97 -12.07
N HIS A 182 -22.83 -25.79 -10.75
CA HIS A 182 -23.73 -26.48 -9.81
C HIS A 182 -25.20 -26.12 -10.06
N GLY A 183 -25.52 -24.84 -10.33
CA GLY A 183 -26.88 -24.42 -10.68
C GLY A 183 -27.41 -25.07 -11.96
N LEU A 184 -26.55 -25.19 -13.00
CA LEU A 184 -26.91 -25.88 -14.24
C LEU A 184 -27.15 -27.38 -14.03
N LEU A 185 -26.29 -28.04 -13.26
CA LEU A 185 -26.46 -29.45 -12.92
C LEU A 185 -27.75 -29.68 -12.13
N GLN A 186 -28.05 -28.81 -11.16
CA GLN A 186 -29.29 -28.89 -10.38
C GLN A 186 -30.52 -28.75 -11.29
N ALA A 187 -30.54 -27.75 -12.17
CA ALA A 187 -31.64 -27.54 -13.11
C ALA A 187 -31.83 -28.75 -14.05
N TYR A 188 -30.74 -29.38 -14.48
CA TYR A 188 -30.79 -30.61 -15.28
C TYR A 188 -31.40 -31.78 -14.50
N PHE A 189 -30.99 -31.97 -13.24
CA PHE A 189 -31.57 -33.01 -12.39
C PHE A 189 -33.07 -32.79 -12.14
N ASP A 190 -33.49 -31.55 -11.88
CA ASP A 190 -34.89 -31.20 -11.63
C ASP A 190 -35.77 -31.49 -12.87
N GLN A 191 -35.28 -31.15 -14.08
CA GLN A 191 -35.97 -31.50 -15.34
C GLN A 191 -36.17 -33.01 -15.51
N CYS A 192 -35.18 -33.83 -15.14
CA CYS A 192 -35.29 -35.29 -15.20
C CYS A 192 -36.25 -35.88 -14.17
N GLN A 193 -36.47 -35.22 -13.02
CA GLN A 193 -37.44 -35.68 -12.02
C GLN A 193 -38.89 -35.37 -12.45
N VAL A 194 -39.14 -34.20 -13.04
CA VAL A 194 -40.47 -33.82 -13.56
C VAL A 194 -40.94 -34.74 -14.70
N GLY A 195 -40.01 -35.26 -15.52
CA GLY A 195 -40.31 -36.26 -16.54
C GLY A 195 -40.82 -37.60 -15.98
N LYS A 196 -40.44 -37.97 -14.75
CA LYS A 196 -40.91 -39.20 -14.09
C LYS A 196 -42.30 -39.02 -13.47
N THR A 197 -42.63 -37.83 -12.96
CA THR A 197 -43.96 -37.56 -12.39
C THR A 197 -45.04 -37.37 -13.44
N ASN A 198 -44.70 -36.81 -14.61
CA ASN A 198 -45.67 -36.62 -15.71
C ASN A 198 -45.94 -37.91 -16.51
N GLY A 199 -45.05 -38.91 -16.45
CA GLY A 199 -45.23 -40.21 -17.09
C GLY A 199 -46.13 -41.20 -16.33
N GLN A 200 -46.51 -40.91 -15.08
CA GLN A 200 -47.34 -41.80 -14.25
C GLN A 200 -48.81 -41.39 -14.15
N ILE A 201 -49.28 -40.40 -14.93
CA ILE A 201 -50.68 -39.90 -14.86
C ILE A 201 -51.62 -40.60 -15.88
N ASN A 202 -51.13 -41.50 -16.73
CA ASN A 202 -51.93 -42.20 -17.75
C ASN A 202 -52.25 -43.68 -17.42
N GLU A 203 -52.57 -44.02 -16.17
CA GLU A 203 -53.10 -45.36 -15.81
C GLU A 203 -54.33 -45.33 -14.90
N ILE A 204 -55.17 -44.29 -14.99
CA ILE A 204 -56.51 -44.37 -14.40
C ILE A 204 -57.56 -44.14 -15.49
N ASP A 205 -58.39 -45.18 -15.63
CA ASP A 205 -59.64 -45.24 -16.37
C ASP A 205 -59.56 -45.64 -17.85
N MET A 206 -59.23 -46.92 -18.09
CA MET A 206 -59.90 -47.66 -19.15
C MET A 206 -60.75 -48.79 -18.56
N GLY A 207 -62.06 -48.55 -18.55
CA GLY A 207 -63.00 -49.54 -19.06
C GLY A 207 -63.51 -50.56 -18.04
N LEU A 208 -64.55 -50.16 -17.30
CA LEU A 208 -65.68 -51.05 -17.06
C LEU A 208 -66.96 -50.34 -17.51
N ALA A 209 -67.17 -50.35 -18.82
CA ALA A 209 -68.53 -50.40 -19.35
C ALA A 209 -68.87 -51.89 -19.52
N GLU A 210 -69.92 -52.36 -18.86
CA GLU A 210 -70.84 -53.23 -19.58
C GLU A 210 -72.30 -52.98 -19.13
N PRO A 211 -73.23 -52.83 -20.09
CA PRO A 211 -74.65 -52.60 -19.84
C PRO A 211 -75.47 -53.90 -19.98
N ALA A 212 -76.49 -54.07 -19.13
CA ALA A 212 -77.84 -54.59 -19.42
C ALA A 212 -78.63 -54.74 -18.13
#